data_AF-A0A545AXB6-F1
#
_entry.id   AF-A0A545AXB6-F1
#
_cell.length_a   1.000
_cell.length_b   1.000
_cell.length_c   1.000
_cell.angle_alpha   90.00
_cell.angle_beta   90.00
_cell.angle_gamma   90.00
#
_symmetry.space_group_name_H-M   'P 1'
#
loop_
_entity.id
_entity.type
_entity.pdbx_description
1 polymer ?
#
loop_
_entity_poly.entity_id
_entity_poly.type
_entity_poly.pdbx_seq_one_letter_code
_entity_poly.pdbx_strand_id
1 'polypeptide(L)'
;MCRNITELRGLQPPATDDEITAAAAQFVRKVTGIGKPNPSVAPKIDDAVHQIAHIMRDLLGELPERRGEPTTVPPLRRPQVRARLGLAPFEG
;
A
#
# COMPACT_ATOMS: atom_id res chain seq x y z
N MET A 1 4.13 -5.26 13.42
CA MET A 1 2.75 -5.27 12.89
C MET A 1 2.74 -4.74 11.46
N CYS A 2 2.15 -5.47 10.51
CA CYS A 2 2.05 -5.11 9.09
C CYS A 2 0.97 -4.04 8.88
N ARG A 3 1.24 -2.80 9.32
CA ARG A 3 0.20 -1.76 9.39
C ARG A 3 -0.36 -1.38 8.02
N ASN A 4 0.45 -1.45 6.95
CA ASN A 4 0.06 -1.02 5.60
C ASN A 4 -0.35 -2.17 4.65
N ILE A 5 -0.15 -3.44 5.03
CA ILE A 5 -0.65 -4.57 4.20
C ILE A 5 -2.08 -4.85 4.66
N THR A 6 -3.04 -4.23 3.98
CA THR A 6 -4.48 -4.42 4.17
C THR A 6 -5.11 -4.92 2.87
N GLU A 7 -6.33 -5.45 2.94
CA GLU A 7 -7.05 -5.87 1.75
C GLU A 7 -7.45 -4.64 0.92
N LEU A 8 -6.97 -4.57 -0.33
CA LEU A 8 -7.23 -3.44 -1.23
C LEU A 8 -8.41 -3.67 -2.19
N ARG A 9 -8.71 -4.93 -2.51
CA ARG A 9 -9.83 -5.30 -3.39
C ARG A 9 -11.17 -4.97 -2.74
N GLY A 10 -12.06 -4.30 -3.47
CA GLY A 10 -13.41 -3.96 -3.03
C GLY A 10 -13.52 -2.71 -2.15
N LEU A 11 -12.44 -1.94 -1.99
CA LEU A 11 -12.50 -0.63 -1.35
C LEU A 11 -13.36 0.33 -2.17
N GLN A 12 -14.13 1.17 -1.48
CA GLN A 12 -14.89 2.27 -2.07
C GLN A 12 -14.44 3.61 -1.45
N PRO A 13 -13.85 4.51 -2.26
CA PRO A 13 -13.45 4.32 -3.66
C PRO A 13 -12.35 3.27 -3.85
N PRO A 14 -12.07 2.85 -5.10
CA PRO A 14 -11.00 1.90 -5.41
C PRO A 14 -9.65 2.27 -4.78
N ALA A 15 -8.81 1.27 -4.58
CA ALA A 15 -7.49 1.47 -3.98
C ALA A 15 -6.65 2.44 -4.83
N THR A 16 -6.00 3.39 -4.17
CA THR A 16 -5.14 4.36 -4.86
C THR A 16 -3.72 3.81 -5.09
N ASP A 17 -3.01 4.44 -6.01
CA ASP A 17 -1.60 4.17 -6.31
C ASP A 17 -0.71 4.23 -5.07
N ASP A 18 -0.97 5.21 -4.20
CA ASP A 18 -0.24 5.38 -2.94
C ASP A 18 -0.50 4.23 -1.97
N GLU A 19 -1.74 3.73 -1.92
CA GLU A 19 -2.11 2.58 -1.08
C GLU A 19 -1.43 1.30 -1.54
N ILE A 20 -1.42 1.07 -2.85
CA ILE A 20 -0.76 -0.09 -3.47
C ILE A 20 0.76 0.00 -3.23
N THR A 21 1.36 1.18 -3.47
CA THR A 21 2.80 1.41 -3.28
C THR A 21 3.19 1.27 -1.80
N ALA A 22 2.38 1.78 -0.88
CA ALA A 22 2.62 1.65 0.56
C ALA A 22 2.52 0.20 1.04
N ALA A 23 1.60 -0.59 0.47
CA ALA A 23 1.49 -2.02 0.73
C ALA A 23 2.73 -2.78 0.21
N ALA A 24 3.17 -2.48 -1.03
CA ALA A 24 4.37 -3.05 -1.63
C ALA A 24 5.63 -2.73 -0.80
N ALA A 25 5.82 -1.47 -0.40
CA ALA A 25 6.92 -1.05 0.47
C ALA A 25 6.94 -1.80 1.80
N GLN A 26 5.78 -1.99 2.41
CA GLN A 26 5.67 -2.75 3.66
C GLN A 26 5.96 -4.24 3.46
N PHE A 27 5.57 -4.83 2.32
CA PHE A 27 5.90 -6.20 1.95
C PHE A 27 7.41 -6.37 1.80
N VAL A 28 8.07 -5.52 1.00
CA VAL A 28 9.52 -5.58 0.79
C VAL A 28 10.28 -5.46 2.10
N ARG A 29 9.92 -4.49 2.97
CA ARG A 29 10.54 -4.35 4.30
C ARG A 29 10.35 -5.59 5.17
N LYS A 30 9.17 -6.22 5.11
CA LYS A 30 8.84 -7.39 5.92
C LYS A 30 9.61 -8.63 5.46
N VAL A 31 9.73 -8.82 4.15
CA VAL A 31 10.41 -9.97 3.55
C VAL A 31 11.92 -9.85 3.66
N THR A 32 12.48 -8.66 3.42
CA THR A 32 13.93 -8.43 3.48
C THR A 32 14.47 -8.27 4.89
N GLY A 33 13.63 -7.89 5.86
CA GLY A 33 14.06 -7.50 7.20
C GLY A 33 14.71 -6.11 7.28
N ILE A 34 14.82 -5.39 6.15
CA ILE A 34 15.45 -4.07 6.08
C ILE A 34 14.40 -3.00 6.41
N GLY A 35 14.44 -2.51 7.66
CA GLY A 35 13.54 -1.45 8.11
C GLY A 35 13.92 -0.05 7.61
N LYS A 36 15.22 0.24 7.55
CA LYS A 36 15.77 1.50 7.06
C LYS A 36 16.87 1.21 6.04
N PRO A 37 16.58 1.28 4.73
CA PRO A 37 17.58 1.02 3.71
C PRO A 37 18.71 2.05 3.79
N ASN A 38 19.95 1.57 3.66
CA ASN A 38 21.11 2.45 3.49
C ASN A 38 21.25 2.84 2.01
N PRO A 39 22.09 3.84 1.67
CA PRO A 39 22.22 4.33 0.29
C PRO A 39 22.63 3.26 -0.74
N SER A 40 23.34 2.20 -0.32
CA SER A 40 23.78 1.13 -1.22
C SER A 40 22.63 0.21 -1.66
N VAL A 41 21.64 0.01 -0.78
CA VAL A 41 20.51 -0.91 -1.04
C VAL A 41 19.21 -0.19 -1.38
N ALA A 42 19.10 1.11 -1.09
CA ALA A 42 17.89 1.89 -1.33
C ALA A 42 17.39 1.79 -2.78
N PRO A 43 18.23 1.94 -3.83
CA PRO A 43 17.74 1.83 -5.21
C PRO A 43 17.12 0.47 -5.52
N LYS A 44 17.72 -0.62 -5.04
CA LYS A 44 17.20 -1.98 -5.25
C LYS A 44 15.87 -2.23 -4.51
N ILE A 45 15.72 -1.62 -3.34
CA ILE A 45 14.48 -1.68 -2.57
C ILE A 45 13.39 -0.90 -3.31
N ASP A 46 13.70 0.30 -3.78
CA ASP A 46 12.75 1.14 -4.51
C ASP A 46 12.30 0.46 -5.80
N ASP A 47 13.22 -0.11 -6.59
CA ASP A 47 12.89 -0.88 -7.79
C ASP A 47 11.95 -2.06 -7.50
N ALA A 48 12.23 -2.83 -6.43
CA ALA A 48 11.38 -3.95 -6.03
C ALA A 48 9.98 -3.48 -5.61
N VAL A 49 9.89 -2.36 -4.89
CA VAL A 49 8.60 -1.76 -4.51
C VAL A 49 7.81 -1.35 -5.75
N HIS A 50 8.45 -0.71 -6.73
CA HIS A 50 7.81 -0.32 -7.98
C HIS A 50 7.27 -1.52 -8.76
N GLN A 51 8.07 -2.59 -8.92
CA GLN A 51 7.64 -3.79 -9.63
C GLN A 51 6.46 -4.48 -8.94
N ILE A 52 6.52 -4.62 -7.62
CA ILE A 52 5.43 -5.25 -6.86
C ILE A 52 4.17 -4.39 -6.93
N ALA A 53 4.30 -3.07 -6.80
CA ALA A 53 3.15 -2.16 -6.92
C ALA A 53 2.49 -2.26 -8.31
N HIS A 54 3.28 -2.36 -9.38
CA HIS A 54 2.78 -2.56 -10.73
C HIS A 54 2.04 -3.90 -10.88
N ILE A 55 2.64 -5.01 -10.47
CA ILE A 55 2.01 -6.35 -10.52
C ILE A 55 0.69 -6.35 -9.75
N MET A 56 0.67 -5.74 -8.55
CA MET A 56 -0.53 -5.70 -7.72
C MET A 56 -1.63 -4.82 -8.31
N ARG A 57 -1.28 -3.71 -8.95
CA ARG A 57 -2.25 -2.85 -9.66
C ARG A 57 -2.95 -3.61 -10.76
N ASP A 58 -2.18 -4.27 -11.61
CA ASP A 58 -2.72 -5.01 -12.76
C ASP A 58 -3.63 -6.14 -12.26
N LEU A 59 -3.15 -6.92 -11.28
CA LEU A 59 -3.96 -7.97 -10.66
C LEU A 59 -5.25 -7.44 -10.03
N LEU A 60 -5.21 -6.30 -9.33
CA LEU A 60 -6.42 -5.70 -8.74
C LEU A 60 -7.43 -5.24 -9.80
N GLY A 61 -6.96 -4.85 -11.00
CA GLY A 61 -7.81 -4.49 -12.13
C GLY A 61 -8.42 -5.70 -12.85
N GLU A 62 -7.76 -6.86 -12.81
CA GLU A 62 -8.22 -8.09 -13.46
C GLU A 62 -9.13 -8.96 -12.57
N LEU A 63 -9.00 -8.84 -11.25
CA LEU A 63 -9.78 -9.65 -10.32
C LEU A 63 -11.27 -9.26 -10.35
N PRO A 64 -12.19 -10.24 -10.23
CA PRO A 64 -13.60 -9.94 -10.11
C PRO A 64 -13.88 -9.17 -8.83
N GLU A 65 -15.03 -8.50 -8.80
CA GLU A 65 -15.50 -7.76 -7.63
C GLU A 65 -15.47 -8.64 -6.36
N ARG A 66 -15.17 -7.98 -5.24
CA ARG A 66 -15.15 -8.65 -3.96
C ARG A 66 -16.58 -8.97 -3.52
N ARG A 67 -16.80 -10.21 -3.08
CA ARG A 67 -18.02 -10.57 -2.34
C ARG A 67 -17.90 -10.04 -0.91
N GLY A 68 -18.69 -9.01 -0.57
CA GLY A 68 -18.73 -8.37 0.75
C GLY A 68 -17.71 -7.23 0.93
N GLU A 69 -17.99 -6.37 1.91
CA GLU A 69 -17.19 -5.17 2.16
C GLU A 69 -15.84 -5.50 2.83
N PRO A 70 -14.77 -4.75 2.53
CA PRO A 70 -13.52 -4.83 3.27
C PRO A 70 -13.73 -4.46 4.74
N THR A 71 -13.23 -5.29 5.65
CA THR A 71 -13.38 -5.08 7.11
C THR A 71 -12.31 -4.16 7.70
N THR A 72 -11.32 -3.79 6.91
CA THR A 72 -10.20 -2.95 7.35
C THR A 72 -10.05 -1.73 6.47
N VAL A 73 -9.98 -0.56 7.11
CA VAL A 73 -9.68 0.70 6.43
C VAL A 73 -8.16 0.85 6.32
N PRO A 74 -7.59 1.00 5.11
CA PRO A 74 -6.15 1.23 4.93
C PRO A 74 -5.68 2.44 5.76
N PRO A 75 -4.47 2.41 6.35
CA PRO A 75 -3.98 3.51 7.18
C PRO A 75 -4.00 4.85 6.46
N LEU A 76 -3.73 4.88 5.16
CA LEU A 76 -3.67 6.12 4.37
C LEU A 76 -5.03 6.80 4.17
N ARG A 77 -6.15 6.12 4.45
CA ARG A 77 -7.49 6.75 4.50
C ARG A 77 -7.84 7.32 5.87
N ARG A 78 -7.12 6.94 6.93
CA ARG A 78 -7.47 7.29 8.31
C ARG A 78 -7.09 8.76 8.60
N PRO A 79 -8.02 9.62 9.06
CA PRO A 79 -7.76 11.04 9.29
C PRO A 79 -6.52 11.33 10.14
N GLN A 80 -6.35 10.60 11.24
CA GLN A 80 -5.21 10.74 12.17
C GLN A 80 -3.86 10.39 11.54
N VAL A 81 -3.83 9.42 10.61
CA VAL A 81 -2.60 9.04 9.91
C VAL A 81 -2.24 10.11 8.88
N ARG A 82 -3.24 10.62 8.14
CA ARG A 82 -3.05 11.68 7.14
C ARG A 82 -2.59 12.98 7.77
N ALA A 83 -3.20 13.39 8.88
CA ALA A 83 -2.78 14.55 9.65
C ALA A 83 -1.32 14.44 10.12
N ARG A 84 -0.90 13.26 10.62
CA ARG A 84 0.49 13.02 11.01
C ARG A 84 1.47 13.08 9.82
N LEU A 85 1.02 12.72 8.63
CA LEU A 85 1.82 12.77 7.40
C LEU A 85 1.73 14.13 6.68
N GLY A 86 0.94 15.09 7.18
CA GLY A 86 0.73 16.39 6.53
C GLY A 86 -0.08 16.30 5.23
N LEU A 87 -0.87 15.24 5.05
CA LEU A 87 -1.70 15.03 3.87
C LEU A 87 -3.09 15.68 4.09
N ALA A 88 -3.69 16.20 3.02
CA ALA A 88 -5.08 16.66 3.00
C ALA A 88 -6.06 15.55 3.47
N PRO A 89 -7.32 15.84 3.84
CA PRO A 89 -8.32 14.80 4.12
C PRO A 89 -8.43 13.75 3.00
N PHE A 90 -8.86 12.53 3.34
CA PHE A 90 -9.11 11.53 2.32
C PHE A 90 -10.42 11.90 1.63
N GLU A 91 -10.29 12.46 0.43
CA GLU A 91 -11.42 12.70 -0.46
C GLU A 91 -11.57 11.47 -1.32
N GLY A 92 -12.21 10.47 -0.73
CA GLY A 92 -12.62 9.29 -1.46
C GLY A 92 -13.87 9.58 -2.26
#